data_AF-A0AAE6NS42-F1
#
_entry.id   AF-A0AAE6NS42-F1
#
_cell.length_a   1.000
_cell.length_b   1.000
_cell.length_c   1.000
_cell.angle_alpha   90.00
_cell.angle_beta   90.00
_cell.angle_gamma   90.00
#
_symmetry.space_group_name_H-M   'P 1'
#
loop_
_entity.id
_entity.type
_entity.pdbx_description
1 polymer ?
#
loop_
_entity_poly.entity_id
_entity_poly.type
_entity_poly.pdbx_seq_one_letter_code
_entity_poly.pdbx_strand_id
1 'polypeptide(L)'
;MRIYLAIMLFSFATPAHSGIADWCVEEYKAGNKKGGDHWAEAILKGGRTFDRREAKTAEECIKIHTGEEHTYIPSSKEFISTSNMQKNIEAEEAIQKSIKALEQRQAERELAVMKKLADSCERLYERDEITAITNQLCYQYFFSTGLPAN
;
A
#
# COMPACT_ATOMS: atom_id res chain seq x y z
N MET A 1 -51.06 -36.51 -48.47
CA MET A 1 -50.29 -35.25 -48.62
C MET A 1 -49.90 -34.79 -47.21
N ARG A 2 -48.62 -34.84 -46.85
CA ARG A 2 -48.13 -34.53 -45.49
C ARG A 2 -47.83 -33.04 -45.39
N ILE A 3 -48.53 -32.35 -44.48
CA ILE A 3 -48.30 -30.94 -44.15
C ILE A 3 -47.16 -30.88 -43.15
N TYR A 4 -45.99 -30.41 -43.57
CA TYR A 4 -44.87 -30.15 -42.69
C TYR A 4 -45.06 -28.77 -42.04
N LEU A 5 -45.36 -28.77 -40.74
CA LEU A 5 -45.42 -27.59 -39.90
C LEU A 5 -43.98 -27.19 -39.53
N ALA A 6 -43.47 -26.11 -40.13
CA ALA A 6 -42.17 -25.56 -39.77
C ALA A 6 -42.31 -24.75 -38.47
N ILE A 7 -41.82 -25.30 -37.36
CA ILE A 7 -41.71 -24.60 -36.08
C ILE A 7 -40.48 -23.69 -36.16
N MET A 8 -40.71 -22.39 -36.41
CA MET A 8 -39.71 -21.33 -36.24
C MET A 8 -39.34 -21.25 -34.75
N LEU A 9 -38.21 -21.85 -34.40
CA LEU A 9 -37.54 -21.65 -33.11
C LEU A 9 -37.03 -20.20 -33.06
N PHE A 10 -37.83 -19.31 -32.49
CA PHE A 10 -37.32 -18.02 -31.99
C PHE A 10 -36.41 -18.33 -30.81
N SER A 11 -35.11 -18.39 -31.08
CA SER A 11 -34.07 -18.33 -30.06
C SER A 11 -34.14 -16.96 -29.39
N PHE A 12 -34.98 -16.82 -28.36
CA PHE A 12 -34.87 -15.72 -27.43
C PHE A 12 -33.54 -15.91 -26.68
N ALA A 13 -32.51 -15.20 -27.14
CA ALA A 13 -31.30 -15.02 -26.36
C ALA A 13 -31.71 -14.36 -25.04
N THR A 14 -31.76 -15.14 -23.97
CA THR A 14 -31.91 -14.62 -22.62
C THR A 14 -30.80 -13.60 -22.42
N PRO A 15 -31.09 -12.35 -22.02
CA PRO A 15 -30.04 -11.40 -21.71
C PRO A 15 -29.14 -12.05 -20.66
N ALA A 16 -27.84 -12.12 -20.96
CA ALA A 16 -26.84 -12.46 -19.96
C ALA A 16 -27.12 -11.58 -18.74
N HIS A 17 -27.22 -12.19 -17.55
CA HIS A 17 -27.49 -11.48 -16.30
C HIS A 17 -26.66 -10.19 -16.26
N SER A 18 -27.32 -9.06 -16.45
CA SER A 18 -26.64 -7.76 -16.55
C SER A 18 -26.37 -7.27 -15.14
N GLY A 19 -25.09 -7.17 -14.80
CA GLY A 19 -24.64 -6.64 -13.52
C GLY A 19 -24.66 -5.11 -13.53
N ILE A 20 -24.46 -4.52 -12.35
CA ILE A 20 -24.32 -3.06 -12.18
C ILE A 20 -23.25 -2.46 -13.11
N ALA A 21 -22.18 -3.21 -13.38
CA ALA A 21 -21.11 -2.82 -14.29
C ALA A 21 -21.59 -2.76 -15.75
N ASP A 22 -22.39 -3.74 -16.19
CA ASP A 22 -22.95 -3.75 -17.54
C ASP A 22 -23.94 -2.60 -17.72
N TRP A 23 -24.81 -2.35 -16.74
CA TRP A 23 -25.74 -1.21 -16.76
C TRP A 23 -25.01 0.12 -16.89
N CYS A 24 -23.92 0.31 -16.14
CA CYS A 24 -23.13 1.53 -16.25
C CYS A 24 -22.62 1.77 -17.68
N VAL A 25 -21.99 0.76 -18.29
CA VAL A 25 -21.43 0.88 -19.64
C VAL A 25 -22.54 1.13 -20.66
N GLU A 26 -23.68 0.45 -20.55
CA GLU A 26 -24.81 0.64 -21.47
C GLU A 26 -25.44 2.04 -21.35
N GLU A 27 -25.51 2.63 -20.15
CA GLU A 27 -25.98 4.01 -19.97
C GLU A 27 -25.06 5.02 -20.67
N TYR A 28 -23.74 4.84 -20.58
CA TYR A 28 -22.78 5.67 -21.32
C TYR A 28 -22.91 5.49 -22.83
N LYS A 29 -23.07 4.25 -23.31
CA LYS A 29 -23.29 3.98 -24.75
C LYS A 29 -24.59 4.59 -25.26
N ALA A 30 -25.63 4.63 -24.43
CA ALA A 30 -26.90 5.28 -24.75
C ALA A 30 -26.83 6.82 -24.72
N GLY A 31 -25.69 7.41 -24.34
CA GLY A 31 -25.52 8.84 -24.17
C GLY A 31 -26.16 9.39 -22.89
N ASN A 32 -26.66 8.52 -22.00
CA ASN A 32 -27.21 8.91 -20.71
C ASN A 32 -26.09 9.05 -19.67
N LYS A 33 -25.35 10.15 -19.76
CA LYS A 33 -24.24 10.43 -18.83
C LYS A 33 -24.67 10.38 -17.37
N LYS A 34 -25.83 10.94 -17.01
CA LYS A 34 -26.31 10.97 -15.62
C LYS A 34 -26.57 9.56 -15.08
N GLY A 35 -27.10 8.66 -15.91
CA GLY A 35 -27.27 7.25 -15.57
C GLY A 35 -25.92 6.56 -15.38
N GLY A 36 -24.98 6.77 -16.30
CA GLY A 36 -23.62 6.24 -16.21
C GLY A 36 -22.86 6.71 -14.97
N ASP A 37 -22.89 8.01 -14.68
CA ASP A 37 -22.27 8.62 -13.49
C ASP A 37 -22.83 8.00 -12.21
N HIS A 38 -24.16 7.84 -12.11
CA HIS A 38 -24.81 7.23 -10.95
C HIS A 38 -24.29 5.81 -10.65
N TRP A 39 -24.17 4.98 -11.69
CA TRP A 39 -23.68 3.62 -11.51
C TRP A 39 -22.18 3.58 -11.26
N ALA A 40 -21.40 4.43 -11.90
CA ALA A 40 -19.96 4.54 -11.66
C ALA A 40 -19.65 4.95 -10.21
N GLU A 41 -20.38 5.93 -9.66
CA GLU A 41 -20.27 6.33 -8.25
C GLU A 41 -20.66 5.17 -7.31
N ALA A 42 -21.71 4.41 -7.65
CA ALA A 42 -22.12 3.25 -6.86
C ALA A 42 -21.06 2.14 -6.85
N ILE A 43 -20.35 1.94 -7.96
CA ILE A 43 -19.23 0.98 -8.06
C ILE A 43 -18.03 1.49 -7.25
N LEU A 44 -17.67 2.78 -7.39
CA LEU A 44 -16.54 3.40 -6.68
C LEU A 44 -16.73 3.45 -5.16
N LYS A 45 -17.97 3.55 -4.69
CA LYS A 45 -18.29 3.46 -3.25
C LYS A 45 -17.92 2.10 -2.64
N GLY A 46 -17.70 1.09 -3.47
CA GLY A 46 -17.19 -0.22 -3.06
C GLY A 46 -18.20 -1.04 -2.24
N GLY A 47 -17.68 -2.05 -1.53
CA GLY A 47 -18.46 -2.91 -0.64
C GLY A 47 -19.15 -4.10 -1.33
N ARG A 48 -19.13 -4.15 -2.66
CA ARG A 48 -19.56 -5.29 -3.47
C ARG A 48 -18.35 -6.09 -3.93
N THR A 49 -18.49 -7.42 -3.94
CA THR A 49 -17.51 -8.29 -4.59
C THR A 49 -17.84 -8.39 -6.08
N PHE A 50 -16.86 -8.11 -6.93
CA PHE A 50 -16.94 -8.34 -8.38
C PHE A 50 -16.16 -9.60 -8.74
N ASP A 51 -16.72 -10.44 -9.61
CA ASP A 51 -15.93 -11.47 -10.27
C ASP A 51 -14.95 -10.85 -11.29
N ARG A 52 -14.04 -11.64 -11.84
CA ARG A 52 -13.00 -11.14 -12.76
C ARG A 52 -13.59 -10.46 -14.01
N ARG A 53 -14.73 -10.94 -14.51
CA ARG A 53 -15.36 -10.40 -15.71
C ARG A 53 -16.08 -9.10 -15.38
N GLU A 54 -16.91 -9.11 -14.34
CA GLU A 54 -17.64 -7.93 -13.88
C GLU A 54 -16.69 -6.81 -13.45
N ALA A 55 -15.56 -7.14 -12.81
CA ALA A 55 -14.53 -6.19 -12.43
C ALA A 55 -13.97 -5.46 -13.67
N LYS A 56 -13.67 -6.17 -14.76
CA LYS A 56 -13.19 -5.52 -16.00
C LYS A 56 -14.23 -4.58 -16.62
N THR A 57 -15.50 -4.98 -16.62
CA THR A 57 -16.57 -4.09 -17.10
C THR A 57 -16.72 -2.87 -16.18
N ALA A 58 -16.57 -3.05 -14.87
CA ALA A 58 -16.60 -1.97 -13.89
C ALA A 58 -15.40 -1.01 -14.08
N GLU A 59 -14.20 -1.53 -14.35
CA GLU A 59 -13.01 -0.73 -14.69
C GLU A 59 -13.26 0.13 -15.94
N GLU A 60 -13.92 -0.41 -16.97
CA GLU A 60 -14.30 0.35 -18.16
C GLU A 60 -15.28 1.47 -17.84
N CYS A 61 -16.36 1.16 -17.11
CA CYS A 61 -17.34 2.14 -16.64
C CYS A 61 -16.68 3.28 -15.84
N ILE A 62 -15.83 2.94 -14.87
CA ILE A 62 -15.13 3.90 -14.03
C ILE A 62 -14.16 4.74 -14.87
N LYS A 63 -13.47 4.15 -15.85
CA LYS A 63 -12.57 4.87 -16.74
C LYS A 63 -13.32 5.91 -17.57
N ILE A 64 -14.53 5.58 -18.06
CA ILE A 64 -15.38 6.54 -18.78
C ILE A 64 -15.79 7.69 -17.85
N HIS A 65 -16.17 7.38 -16.60
CA HIS A 65 -16.62 8.35 -15.60
C HIS A 65 -15.51 9.31 -15.15
N THR A 66 -14.37 8.74 -14.74
CA THR A 66 -13.28 9.47 -14.07
C THR A 66 -12.21 9.97 -15.04
N GLY A 67 -12.11 9.38 -16.23
CA GLY A 67 -11.01 9.59 -17.16
C GLY A 67 -9.71 8.87 -16.76
N GLU A 68 -9.69 8.13 -15.65
CA GLU A 68 -8.51 7.45 -15.13
C GLU A 68 -8.68 5.93 -15.08
N GLU A 69 -7.59 5.21 -15.29
CA GLU A 69 -7.58 3.76 -15.08
C GLU A 69 -7.63 3.44 -13.59
N HIS A 70 -8.46 2.46 -13.26
CA HIS A 70 -8.62 1.93 -11.91
C HIS A 70 -8.43 0.42 -11.95
N THR A 71 -7.88 -0.13 -10.87
CA THR A 71 -7.68 -1.57 -10.71
C THR A 71 -8.53 -2.06 -9.55
N TYR A 72 -9.36 -3.09 -9.77
CA TYR A 72 -10.11 -3.72 -8.70
C TYR A 72 -9.21 -4.57 -7.79
N ILE A 73 -9.30 -4.35 -6.48
CA ILE A 73 -8.58 -5.09 -5.45
C ILE A 73 -9.57 -5.98 -4.68
N PRO A 74 -9.60 -7.31 -4.93
CA PRO A 74 -10.61 -8.19 -4.32
C PRO A 74 -10.56 -8.26 -2.78
N SER A 75 -9.38 -8.05 -2.18
CA SER A 75 -9.19 -8.12 -0.73
C SER A 75 -9.84 -6.93 0.00
N SER A 76 -9.75 -5.73 -0.56
CA SER A 76 -10.41 -4.52 -0.01
C SER A 76 -11.78 -4.26 -0.63
N LYS A 77 -12.13 -4.93 -1.74
CA LYS A 77 -13.36 -4.69 -2.53
C LYS A 77 -13.46 -3.25 -3.02
N GLU A 78 -12.32 -2.69 -3.40
CA GLU A 78 -12.18 -1.30 -3.83
C GLU A 78 -11.53 -1.23 -5.21
N PHE A 79 -11.80 -0.13 -5.90
CA PHE A 79 -11.12 0.24 -7.14
C PHE A 79 -10.10 1.33 -6.82
N ILE A 80 -8.83 1.06 -7.07
CA ILE A 80 -7.75 2.01 -6.80
C ILE A 80 -7.32 2.64 -8.12
N SER A 81 -7.36 3.97 -8.19
CA SER A 81 -6.85 4.71 -9.36
C SER A 81 -5.34 4.56 -9.49
N THR A 82 -4.84 4.58 -10.72
CA THR A 82 -3.39 4.60 -10.98
C THR A 82 -2.70 5.79 -10.33
N SER A 83 -3.36 6.95 -10.30
CA SER A 83 -2.87 8.16 -9.64
C SER A 83 -2.72 7.99 -8.12
N ASN A 84 -3.67 7.32 -7.45
CA ASN A 84 -3.58 7.03 -6.02
C ASN A 84 -2.54 5.96 -5.73
N MET A 85 -2.40 4.95 -6.59
CA MET A 85 -1.34 3.95 -6.48
C MET A 85 0.05 4.61 -6.53
N GLN A 86 0.25 5.54 -7.47
CA GLN A 86 1.51 6.28 -7.58
C GLN A 86 1.79 7.14 -6.34
N LYS A 87 0.77 7.86 -5.82
CA LYS A 87 0.90 8.63 -4.57
C LYS A 87 1.27 7.74 -3.38
N ASN A 88 0.71 6.55 -3.30
CA ASN A 88 1.03 5.60 -2.23
C ASN A 88 2.48 5.11 -2.33
N ILE A 89 2.95 4.80 -3.54
CA ILE A 89 4.36 4.43 -3.77
C ILE A 89 5.30 5.57 -3.36
N GLU A 90 5.02 6.80 -3.79
CA GLU A 90 5.83 7.98 -3.42
C GLU A 90 5.83 8.23 -1.91
N ALA A 91 4.68 8.05 -1.25
CA ALA A 91 4.58 8.16 0.20
C ALA A 91 5.38 7.07 0.92
N GLU A 92 5.33 5.83 0.45
CA GLU A 92 6.12 4.72 0.99
C GLU A 92 7.62 4.96 0.83
N GLU A 93 8.07 5.44 -0.34
CA GLU A 93 9.47 5.80 -0.58
C GLU A 93 9.95 6.93 0.35
N ALA A 94 9.13 7.96 0.54
CA ALA A 94 9.41 9.06 1.45
C ALA A 94 9.53 8.58 2.92
N ILE A 95 8.62 7.71 3.35
CA ILE A 95 8.66 7.10 4.68
C ILE A 95 9.94 6.27 4.84
N GLN A 96 10.26 5.38 3.90
CA GLN A 96 11.47 4.56 3.97
C GLN A 96 12.75 5.41 4.03
N LYS A 97 12.82 6.49 3.26
CA LYS A 97 13.93 7.44 3.31
C LYS A 97 14.04 8.10 4.68
N SER A 98 12.92 8.48 5.28
CA SER A 98 12.90 9.07 6.62
C SER A 98 13.36 8.10 7.71
N ILE A 99 12.95 6.82 7.63
CA ILE A 99 13.35 5.77 8.56
C ILE A 99 14.86 5.55 8.49
N LYS A 100 15.42 5.37 7.29
CA LYS A 100 16.87 5.22 7.10
C LYS A 100 17.67 6.41 7.65
N ALA A 101 17.18 7.62 7.45
CA ALA A 101 17.83 8.82 7.99
C ALA A 101 17.77 8.89 9.53
N LEU A 102 16.68 8.41 10.14
CA LEU A 102 16.56 8.32 11.60
C LEU A 102 17.48 7.25 12.18
N GLU A 103 17.56 6.08 11.56
CA GLU A 103 18.47 4.99 11.95
C GLU A 103 19.93 5.44 11.91
N GLN A 104 20.34 6.15 10.84
CA GLN A 104 21.69 6.72 10.73
C GLN A 104 21.98 7.72 11.85
N ARG A 105 21.04 8.63 12.13
CA ARG A 105 21.19 9.61 13.22
C ARG A 105 21.25 8.95 14.60
N GLN A 106 20.55 7.84 14.80
CA GLN A 106 20.62 7.07 16.04
C GLN A 106 21.99 6.40 16.17
N ALA A 107 22.47 5.73 15.12
CA ALA A 107 23.79 5.11 15.10
C ALA A 107 24.92 6.13 15.35
N GLU A 108 24.85 7.30 14.72
CA GLU A 108 25.81 8.40 14.96
C GLU A 108 25.79 8.89 16.41
N ARG A 109 24.60 9.01 17.01
CA ARG A 109 24.45 9.41 18.41
C ARG A 109 24.99 8.36 19.36
N GLU A 110 24.69 7.09 19.13
CA GLU A 110 25.20 5.97 19.93
C GLU A 110 26.74 5.93 19.87
N LEU A 111 27.32 6.05 18.68
CA LEU A 111 28.77 6.12 18.51
C LEU A 111 29.38 7.33 19.26
N ALA A 112 28.75 8.50 19.19
CA ALA A 112 29.22 9.70 19.88
C ALA A 112 29.13 9.56 21.41
N VAL A 113 28.07 8.92 21.93
CA VAL A 113 27.92 8.63 23.37
C VAL A 113 28.97 7.64 23.83
N MET A 114 29.17 6.54 23.09
CA MET A 114 30.17 5.53 23.41
C MET A 114 31.59 6.10 23.39
N LYS A 115 31.91 6.96 22.42
CA LYS A 115 33.20 7.66 22.37
C LYS A 115 33.41 8.55 23.60
N LYS A 116 32.41 9.35 23.98
CA LYS A 116 32.50 10.19 25.18
C LYS A 116 32.64 9.37 26.46
N LEU A 117 31.96 8.22 26.53
CA LEU A 117 32.09 7.29 27.64
C LEU A 117 33.53 6.75 27.74
N ALA A 118 34.08 6.26 26.61
CA ALA A 118 35.46 5.81 26.51
C ALA A 118 36.45 6.88 27.00
N ASP A 119 36.41 8.07 26.38
CA ASP A 119 37.31 9.20 26.72
C ASP A 119 37.19 9.62 28.19
N SER A 120 36.01 9.47 28.80
CA SER A 120 35.79 9.83 30.21
C SER A 120 36.29 8.76 31.16
N CYS A 121 36.13 7.49 30.80
CA CYS A 121 36.60 6.37 31.60
C CYS A 121 38.12 6.21 31.55
N GLU A 122 38.74 6.41 30.39
CA GLU A 122 40.20 6.43 30.26
C GLU A 122 40.82 7.53 31.12
N ARG A 123 40.33 8.77 31.01
CA ARG A 123 40.81 9.89 31.85
C ARG A 123 40.58 9.66 33.34
N LEU A 124 39.49 8.98 33.71
CA LEU A 124 39.23 8.64 35.11
C LEU A 124 40.24 7.58 35.59
N TYR A 125 40.53 6.58 34.77
CA TYR A 125 41.48 5.52 35.07
C TYR A 125 42.91 6.05 35.25
N GLU A 126 43.36 6.92 34.34
CA GLU A 126 44.68 7.57 34.44
C GLU A 126 44.84 8.41 35.71
N ARG A 127 43.73 8.97 36.22
CA ARG A 127 43.74 9.83 37.42
C ARG A 127 43.58 9.03 38.71
N ASP A 128 42.66 8.06 38.73
CA ASP A 128 42.29 7.26 39.89
C ASP A 128 41.71 5.91 39.41
N GLU A 129 42.61 4.94 39.32
CA GLU A 129 42.33 3.58 38.87
C GLU A 129 41.20 2.92 39.68
N ILE A 130 41.26 2.99 41.02
CA ILE A 130 40.29 2.33 41.89
C ILE A 130 38.89 2.91 41.69
N THR A 131 38.78 4.24 41.59
CA THR A 131 37.50 4.89 41.29
C THR A 131 36.99 4.53 39.89
N ALA A 132 37.88 4.39 38.89
CA ALA A 132 37.49 4.02 37.53
C ALA A 132 36.94 2.58 37.45
N ILE A 133 37.61 1.60 38.05
CA ILE A 133 37.20 0.19 38.00
C ILE A 133 35.98 -0.11 38.87
N THR A 134 35.68 0.75 39.86
CA THR A 134 34.47 0.63 40.70
C THR A 134 33.30 1.48 40.22
N ASN A 135 33.52 2.41 39.27
CA ASN A 135 32.45 3.14 38.61
C ASN A 135 31.67 2.21 37.68
N GLN A 136 30.36 2.09 37.88
CA GLN A 136 29.51 1.13 37.14
C GLN A 136 29.58 1.30 35.62
N LEU A 137 29.60 2.53 35.10
CA LEU A 137 29.61 2.79 33.66
C LEU A 137 30.97 2.43 33.05
N CYS A 138 32.06 2.80 33.71
CA CYS A 138 33.40 2.47 33.26
C CYS A 138 33.70 0.98 33.39
N TYR A 139 33.27 0.35 34.49
CA TYR A 139 33.37 -1.10 34.65
C TYR A 139 32.67 -1.86 33.51
N GLN A 140 31.43 -1.49 33.16
CA GLN A 140 30.70 -2.12 32.05
C GLN A 140 31.38 -1.89 30.70
N TYR A 141 31.91 -0.68 30.47
CA TYR A 141 32.66 -0.36 29.26
C TYR A 141 33.95 -1.19 29.16
N PHE A 142 34.77 -1.20 30.21
CA PHE A 142 36.01 -1.98 30.28
C PHE A 142 35.76 -3.48 30.13
N PHE A 143 34.75 -4.01 30.81
CA PHE A 143 34.36 -5.41 30.71
C PHE A 143 33.92 -5.80 29.29
N SER A 144 33.20 -4.91 28.58
CA SER A 144 32.70 -5.20 27.23
C SER A 144 33.73 -4.97 26.12
N THR A 145 34.74 -4.14 26.34
CA THR A 145 35.73 -3.75 25.31
C THR A 145 37.14 -4.29 25.54
N GLY A 146 37.46 -4.77 26.74
CA GLY A 146 38.80 -5.26 27.09
C GLY A 146 39.84 -4.16 27.38
N LEU A 147 39.41 -2.91 27.48
CA LEU A 147 40.21 -1.76 27.92
C LEU A 147 40.22 -1.64 29.46
N PRO A 148 41.16 -0.92 30.09
CA PRO A 148 42.24 -0.14 29.48
C PRO A 148 43.41 -1.01 29.03
N ALA A 149 43.98 -0.70 27.87
CA ALA A 149 45.19 -1.36 27.40
C ALA A 149 46.33 -1.04 28.38
N ASN A 150 46.92 -2.08 28.99
CA ASN A 150 48.19 -1.97 29.70
C ASN A 150 49.33 -1.63 28.73
#